data_AF-E6WZ03-F1
#
_entry.id   AF-E6WZ03-F1
#
_cell.length_a   1.000
_cell.length_b   1.000
_cell.length_c   1.000
_cell.angle_alpha   90.00
_cell.angle_beta   90.00
_cell.angle_gamma   90.00
#
_symmetry.space_group_name_H-M   'P 1'
#
loop_
_entity.id
_entity.type
_entity.pdbx_description
1 polymer ?
#
loop_
_entity_poly.entity_id
_entity_poly.type
_entity_poly.pdbx_seq_one_letter_code
_entity_poly.pdbx_strand_id
1 'polypeptide(L)'
;MGRLYLLILLTLGAVALEYYFRRDWRKSLIALGSFLLLIGWAILGMTMRTVIPLYLTHLTLIAIGWFALIFYLLKGRYLWWAYWLPALTLLVFVGLNFFEGSRYES
;
A
#
# COMPACT_ATOMS: atom_id res chain seq x y z
N MET A 1 18.98 5.52 3.55
CA MET A 1 18.08 6.09 2.52
C MET A 1 18.16 5.36 1.17
N GLY A 2 19.31 4.83 0.72
CA GLY A 2 19.46 4.23 -0.62
C GLY A 2 18.67 2.94 -0.96
N ARG A 3 18.06 2.24 0.02
CA ARG A 3 17.44 0.92 -0.20
C ARG A 3 16.00 0.96 -0.75
N LEU A 4 15.27 2.05 -0.52
CA LEU A 4 13.88 2.19 -0.99
C LEU A 4 13.81 2.40 -2.51
N TYR A 5 14.79 3.11 -3.09
CA TYR A 5 14.85 3.34 -4.53
C TYR A 5 14.99 2.04 -5.31
N LEU A 6 15.71 1.05 -4.78
CA LEU A 6 15.87 -0.26 -5.43
C LEU A 6 14.54 -1.02 -5.50
N LEU A 7 13.75 -1.00 -4.42
CA LEU A 7 12.42 -1.61 -4.41
C LEU A 7 11.51 -0.93 -5.44
N ILE A 8 11.49 0.40 -5.48
CA ILE A 8 10.70 1.16 -6.45
C ILE A 8 11.15 0.84 -7.89
N LEU A 9 12.45 0.80 -8.14
CA LEU A 9 13.00 0.44 -9.45
C LEU A 9 12.61 -0.98 -9.86
N LEU A 10 12.61 -1.92 -8.90
CA LEU A 10 12.27 -3.31 -9.13
C LEU A 10 10.79 -3.46 -9.52
N THR A 11 9.86 -2.78 -8.82
CA THR A 11 8.43 -2.79 -9.21
C THR A 11 8.20 -2.12 -10.55
N LEU A 12 8.81 -0.94 -10.78
CA LEU A 12 8.70 -0.27 -12.07
C LEU A 12 9.26 -1.12 -13.22
N GLY A 13 10.40 -1.76 -12.99
CA GLY A 13 11.01 -2.71 -13.92
C GLY A 13 10.09 -3.90 -14.19
N ALA A 14 9.48 -4.49 -13.15
CA ALA A 14 8.54 -5.59 -13.31
C ALA A 14 7.30 -5.20 -14.12
N VAL A 15 6.74 -4.01 -13.90
CA VAL A 15 5.61 -3.49 -14.68
C VAL A 15 6.03 -3.23 -16.13
N ALA A 16 7.19 -2.63 -16.38
CA ALA A 16 7.70 -2.37 -17.73
C ALA A 16 8.00 -3.67 -18.49
N LEU A 17 8.55 -4.67 -17.82
CA LEU A 17 8.83 -5.99 -18.39
C LEU A 17 7.54 -6.71 -18.76
N GLU A 18 6.53 -6.67 -17.89
CA GLU A 18 5.21 -7.25 -18.14
C GLU A 18 4.52 -6.59 -19.34
N TYR A 19 4.60 -5.26 -19.44
CA TYR A 19 4.14 -4.51 -20.60
C TYR A 19 4.87 -4.92 -21.88
N TYR A 20 6.19 -5.08 -21.83
CA TYR A 20 6.99 -5.47 -22.99
C TYR A 20 6.63 -6.87 -23.51
N PHE A 21 6.47 -7.85 -22.60
CA PHE A 21 6.18 -9.24 -22.98
C PHE A 21 4.73 -9.47 -23.39
N ARG A 22 3.76 -8.81 -22.75
CA ARG A 22 2.32 -9.08 -22.97
C ARG A 22 1.62 -8.01 -23.80
N ARG A 23 2.21 -6.81 -23.94
CA ARG A 23 1.61 -5.62 -24.57
C ARG A 23 0.21 -5.25 -24.03
N ASP A 24 -0.11 -5.69 -22.81
CA ASP A 24 -1.37 -5.37 -22.16
C ASP A 24 -1.24 -4.07 -21.35
N TRP A 25 -1.52 -2.95 -22.01
CA TRP A 25 -1.47 -1.63 -21.40
C TRP A 25 -2.42 -1.49 -20.20
N ARG A 26 -3.57 -2.19 -20.19
CA ARG A 26 -4.56 -2.08 -19.11
C ARG A 26 -4.00 -2.69 -17.84
N LYS A 27 -3.41 -3.87 -17.96
CA LYS A 27 -2.83 -4.58 -16.83
C LYS A 27 -1.66 -3.79 -16.21
N SER A 28 -0.81 -3.22 -17.05
CA SER A 28 0.29 -2.38 -16.60
C SER A 28 -0.21 -1.08 -15.94
N LEU A 29 -1.27 -0.44 -16.46
CA LEU A 29 -1.86 0.77 -15.87
C LEU A 29 -2.43 0.48 -14.47
N ILE A 30 -3.13 -0.65 -14.31
CA ILE A 30 -3.66 -1.09 -13.02
C ILE A 30 -2.50 -1.34 -12.05
N ALA A 31 -1.46 -2.05 -12.48
CA ALA A 31 -0.31 -2.32 -11.62
C ALA A 31 0.40 -1.03 -11.16
N LEU A 32 0.55 -0.06 -12.07
CA LEU A 32 1.15 1.23 -11.77
C LEU A 32 0.29 2.05 -10.79
N GLY A 33 -1.03 2.07 -11.00
CA GLY A 33 -1.99 2.72 -10.10
C GLY A 33 -1.99 2.10 -8.70
N SER A 34 -2.01 0.76 -8.61
CA SER A 34 -1.92 0.04 -7.33
C SER A 34 -0.60 0.29 -6.62
N PHE A 35 0.49 0.38 -7.37
CA PHE A 35 1.80 0.69 -6.82
C PHE A 35 1.85 2.10 -6.21
N LEU A 36 1.32 3.10 -6.93
CA LEU A 36 1.19 4.47 -6.42
C LEU A 36 0.26 4.54 -5.20
N LEU A 37 -0.83 3.78 -5.20
CA LEU A 37 -1.74 3.66 -4.05
C LEU A 37 -1.00 3.13 -2.81
N LEU A 38 -0.21 2.06 -2.95
CA LEU A 38 0.57 1.50 -1.85
C LEU A 38 1.63 2.47 -1.32
N ILE A 39 2.26 3.26 -2.19
CA ILE A 39 3.15 4.35 -1.77
C ILE A 39 2.36 5.39 -0.97
N GLY A 40 1.17 5.79 -1.45
CA GLY A 40 0.28 6.70 -0.74
C GLY A 40 -0.06 6.20 0.67
N TRP A 41 -0.44 4.92 0.80
CA TRP A 41 -0.66 4.30 2.11
C TRP A 41 0.60 4.31 2.98
N ALA A 42 1.76 3.95 2.43
CA ALA A 42 3.01 3.96 3.19
C ALA A 42 3.37 5.34 3.75
N ILE A 43 3.10 6.42 2.99
CA ILE A 43 3.31 7.80 3.44
C ILE A 43 2.29 8.15 4.54
N LEU A 44 1.00 7.89 4.31
CA LEU A 44 -0.04 8.18 5.29
C LEU A 44 0.15 7.37 6.59
N GLY A 45 0.60 6.13 6.51
CA GLY A 45 0.90 5.30 7.66
C GLY A 45 1.96 5.88 8.59
N MET A 46 2.82 6.79 8.11
CA MET A 46 3.80 7.45 8.98
C MET A 46 3.14 8.29 10.08
N THR A 47 1.91 8.77 9.89
CA THR A 47 1.17 9.54 10.91
C THR A 47 0.73 8.67 12.08
N MET A 48 0.57 7.35 11.87
CA MET A 48 0.14 6.41 12.90
C MET A 48 1.24 5.96 13.86
N ARG A 49 2.47 6.47 13.71
CA ARG A 49 3.62 6.03 14.53
C ARG A 49 3.40 6.21 16.03
N THR A 50 2.48 7.08 16.43
CA THR A 50 2.06 7.27 17.83
C THR A 50 1.34 6.06 18.40
N VAL A 51 0.66 5.26 17.57
CA VAL A 51 -0.06 4.04 17.95
C VAL A 51 0.66 2.82 17.36
N ILE A 52 1.73 2.38 18.04
CA ILE A 52 2.66 1.34 17.54
C ILE A 52 1.95 0.07 17.03
N PRO A 53 0.97 -0.54 17.74
CA PRO A 53 0.33 -1.77 17.25
C PRO A 53 -0.43 -1.57 15.94
N LEU A 54 -1.07 -0.41 15.79
CA LEU A 54 -1.82 -0.07 14.57
C LEU A 54 -0.87 0.24 13.41
N TYR A 55 0.23 0.93 13.69
CA TYR A 55 1.29 1.19 12.71
C TYR A 55 1.90 -0.11 12.17
N LEU A 56 2.21 -1.07 13.05
CA LEU A 56 2.74 -2.38 12.64
C LEU A 56 1.73 -3.12 11.76
N THR A 57 0.46 -3.14 12.16
CA THR A 57 -0.63 -3.74 11.36
C THR A 57 -0.72 -3.10 9.98
N HIS A 58 -0.66 -1.76 9.91
CA HIS A 58 -0.68 -1.01 8.66
C HIS A 58 0.51 -1.37 7.75
N LEU A 59 1.72 -1.45 8.30
CA LEU A 59 2.92 -1.85 7.56
C LEU A 59 2.82 -3.29 7.02
N THR A 60 2.30 -4.22 7.82
CA THR A 60 2.07 -5.60 7.37
C THR A 60 1.08 -5.66 6.20
N LEU A 61 0.01 -4.86 6.25
CA LEU A 61 -0.98 -4.78 5.17
C LEU A 61 -0.37 -4.19 3.89
N ILE A 62 0.49 -3.17 4.00
CA ILE A 62 1.23 -2.64 2.84
C ILE A 62 2.14 -3.72 2.24
N ALA A 63 2.86 -4.47 3.07
CA ALA A 63 3.71 -5.57 2.59
C ALA A 63 2.89 -6.64 1.87
N ILE A 64 1.73 -7.03 2.41
CA ILE A 64 0.78 -7.95 1.75
C ILE A 64 0.30 -7.38 0.41
N GLY A 65 -0.06 -6.09 0.36
CA GLY A 65 -0.45 -5.42 -0.88
C GLY A 65 0.66 -5.45 -1.93
N TRP A 66 1.92 -5.32 -1.50
CA TRP A 66 3.09 -5.46 -2.36
C TRP A 66 3.23 -6.88 -2.93
N PHE A 67 3.08 -7.92 -2.11
CA PHE A 67 3.06 -9.31 -2.58
C PHE A 67 1.88 -9.58 -3.53
N ALA A 68 0.70 -9.01 -3.25
CA ALA A 68 -0.47 -9.11 -4.12
C ALA A 68 -0.24 -8.45 -5.48
N LEU A 69 0.52 -7.35 -5.54
CA LEU A 69 0.90 -6.70 -6.80
C LEU A 69 1.80 -7.59 -7.66
N ILE A 70 2.82 -8.20 -7.04
CA ILE A 70 3.69 -9.17 -7.72
C ILE A 70 2.86 -10.36 -8.21
N PHE A 71 1.98 -10.89 -7.38
CA PHE A 71 1.09 -11.99 -7.74
C PHE A 71 0.15 -11.61 -8.90
N TYR A 72 -0.37 -10.39 -8.91
CA TYR A 72 -1.19 -9.86 -10.01
C TYR A 72 -0.39 -9.79 -11.32
N LEU A 73 0.85 -9.31 -11.29
CA LEU A 73 1.72 -9.27 -12.47
C LEU A 73 1.98 -10.69 -13.02
N LEU A 74 2.22 -11.67 -12.14
CA LEU A 74 2.51 -13.05 -12.53
C LEU A 74 1.27 -13.84 -13.01
N LYS A 75 0.17 -13.80 -12.26
CA LYS A 75 -1.02 -14.64 -12.51
C LYS A 75 -2.22 -13.89 -13.10
N GLY A 76 -2.19 -12.56 -13.16
CA GLY A 76 -3.30 -11.74 -13.69
C GLY A 76 -4.51 -11.58 -12.77
N ARG A 77 -4.49 -12.17 -11.56
CA ARG A 77 -5.64 -12.12 -10.64
C ARG A 77 -5.48 -10.96 -9.66
N TYR A 78 -6.35 -9.95 -9.78
CA TYR A 78 -6.28 -8.75 -8.95
C TYR A 78 -7.01 -8.94 -7.62
N LEU A 79 -6.27 -8.82 -6.51
CA LEU A 79 -6.79 -8.97 -5.15
C LEU A 79 -7.14 -7.61 -4.55
N TRP A 80 -8.33 -7.08 -4.90
CA TRP A 80 -8.79 -5.75 -4.47
C TRP A 80 -8.67 -5.51 -2.96
N TRP A 81 -9.01 -6.52 -2.14
CA TRP A 81 -8.97 -6.41 -0.68
C TRP A 81 -7.57 -6.06 -0.14
N ALA A 82 -6.50 -6.57 -0.76
CA ALA A 82 -5.12 -6.35 -0.31
C ALA A 82 -4.70 -4.87 -0.40
N TYR A 83 -5.30 -4.10 -1.30
CA TYR A 83 -4.98 -2.69 -1.52
C TYR A 83 -5.85 -1.74 -0.68
N TRP A 84 -7.03 -2.17 -0.24
CA TRP A 84 -7.97 -1.36 0.54
C TRP A 84 -7.86 -1.59 2.05
N LEU A 85 -7.33 -2.73 2.50
CA LEU A 85 -7.09 -3.01 3.92
C LEU A 85 -6.27 -1.93 4.64
N PRO A 86 -5.18 -1.36 4.07
CA PRO A 86 -4.47 -0.25 4.71
C PRO A 86 -5.36 0.97 4.97
N ALA A 87 -6.40 1.20 4.17
CA ALA A 87 -7.36 2.29 4.39
C ALA A 87 -8.18 2.07 5.68
N LEU A 88 -8.55 0.84 5.99
CA LEU A 88 -9.30 0.51 7.21
C LEU A 88 -8.51 0.87 8.47
N THR A 89 -7.20 0.60 8.47
CA THR A 89 -6.35 1.00 9.61
C THR A 89 -6.25 2.51 9.77
N LEU A 90 -6.36 3.30 8.69
CA LEU A 90 -6.48 4.77 8.79
C LEU A 90 -7.79 5.20 9.42
N LEU A 91 -8.91 4.59 9.02
CA LEU A 91 -10.21 4.90 9.62
C LEU A 91 -10.21 4.58 11.12
N VAL A 92 -9.63 3.44 11.52
CA VAL A 92 -9.46 3.08 12.93
C VAL A 92 -8.59 4.11 13.66
N PHE A 93 -7.47 4.53 13.07
CA PHE A 93 -6.58 5.53 13.67
C PHE A 93 -7.31 6.86 13.91
N VAL A 94 -8.04 7.35 12.91
CA VAL A 94 -8.81 8.60 13.01
C VAL A 94 -9.91 8.47 14.07
N GLY A 95 -10.62 7.34 14.10
CA GLY A 95 -11.63 7.07 15.12
C GLY A 95 -11.05 7.11 16.53
N LEU A 96 -9.95 6.41 16.77
CA LEU A 96 -9.27 6.40 18.07
C LEU A 96 -8.83 7.80 18.52
N ASN A 97 -8.20 8.57 17.63
CA ASN A 97 -7.77 9.94 17.94
C ASN A 97 -8.95 10.86 18.23
N PHE A 98 -10.09 10.69 17.54
CA PHE A 98 -11.29 11.47 17.79
C PHE A 98 -11.85 11.23 19.20
N PHE A 99 -11.89 9.97 19.66
CA PHE A 99 -12.34 9.63 21.00
C PHE A 99 -11.33 9.98 22.11
N GLU A 100 -10.02 9.92 21.83
CA GLU A 100 -9.00 10.38 22.79
C GLU A 100 -8.95 11.90 22.91
N GLY A 101 -9.10 12.63 21.80
CA GLY A 101 -9.17 14.10 21.79
C GLY A 101 -10.35 14.63 22.61
N SER A 102 -11.52 13.98 22.52
CA SER A 102 -12.70 14.38 23.30
C SER A 102 -12.56 14.15 24.81
N ARG A 103 -11.53 13.41 25.27
CA ARG A 103 -11.29 13.11 26.68
C ARG A 103 -10.57 14.24 27.42
N TYR A 104 -9.97 15.18 26.71
CA TYR A 104 -9.20 16.30 27.29
C TYR A 104 -9.92 17.65 27.17
N GLU A 105 -11.12 17.70 26.58
CA GLU A 105 -11.95 18.91 26.41
C GLU A 105 -13.15 18.98 27.39
N SER A 106 -13.15 18.16 28.44
CA SER A 106 -14.23 18.10 29.45
C SER A 106 -13.75 18.54 30.84
#